data_AF-M0BW72-F1
#
_entry.id   AF-M0BW72-F1
#
_cell.length_a   1.000
_cell.length_b   1.000
_cell.length_c   1.000
_cell.angle_alpha   90.00
_cell.angle_beta   90.00
_cell.angle_gamma   90.00
#
_symmetry.space_group_name_H-M   'P 1'
#
loop_
_entity.id
_entity.type
_entity.pdbx_description
1 polymer ?
#
loop_
_entity_poly.entity_id
_entity_poly.type
_entity_poly.pdbx_seq_one_letter_code
_entity_poly.pdbx_strand_id
1 'polypeptide(L)'
;MLDALLGRASLKERIDELEEKNERLRNRYEAESERRSEAATARQDAEERVNRLEDRIAQLEGELEQLEGDEAGLSVRRRERLRGSRLEAVVDRLASFHTGPEGALTAVLREDEGSETLAEEFDVDLETPLGDRAALVDEAAPCVLCLDDAGLIAAALEPPAMPDRALEDDSRVAWDDRFRFEREWFLPTGRYALALVRTDLFALGTYEDGDRVDYRGFESDVKGNHSKGGFSQARFERIRDDQIDDHLERCREALSERVDDGDRLYLAGQRGVVETLAEDASLEPAGTAAVDATGDPKSALEDAHRSFWTAEFRAF
;
A
#
# COMPACT_ATOMS: atom_id res chain seq x y z
N MET A 1 7.95 -82.10 17.81
CA MET A 1 8.50 -82.27 19.19
C MET A 1 10.02 -82.07 19.29
N LEU A 2 10.83 -82.35 18.25
CA LEU A 2 12.28 -82.07 18.24
C LEU A 2 12.66 -80.59 18.04
N ASP A 3 11.86 -79.80 17.33
CA ASP A 3 12.14 -78.37 17.06
C ASP A 3 11.97 -77.45 18.29
N ALA A 4 11.18 -77.86 19.28
CA ALA A 4 10.98 -77.12 20.54
C ALA A 4 12.11 -77.35 21.56
N LEU A 5 12.78 -78.51 21.50
CA LEU A 5 13.87 -78.91 22.41
C LEU A 5 15.25 -78.34 22.01
N LEU A 6 15.39 -77.81 20.79
CA LEU A 6 16.65 -77.32 20.23
C LEU A 6 16.67 -75.79 19.97
N GLY A 7 15.70 -75.03 20.50
CA GLY A 7 15.62 -73.56 20.31
C GLY A 7 15.34 -73.10 18.88
N ARG A 8 15.05 -74.03 17.96
CA ARG A 8 14.78 -73.76 16.54
C ARG A 8 13.41 -73.12 16.32
N ALA A 9 12.43 -73.48 17.16
CA ALA A 9 11.10 -72.87 17.13
C ALA A 9 11.15 -71.37 17.49
N SER A 10 11.85 -70.98 18.55
CA SER A 10 12.01 -69.58 18.94
C SER A 10 12.84 -68.76 17.95
N LEU A 11 13.80 -69.40 17.26
CA LEU A 11 14.55 -68.74 16.18
C LEU A 11 13.70 -68.53 14.93
N LYS A 12 12.83 -69.49 14.56
CA LYS A 12 11.86 -69.30 13.47
C LYS A 12 10.89 -68.17 13.78
N GLU A 13 10.31 -68.16 14.98
CA GLU A 13 9.40 -67.12 15.40
C GLU A 13 10.05 -65.73 15.40
N ARG A 14 11.34 -65.65 15.77
CA ARG A 14 12.13 -64.41 15.69
C ARG A 14 12.47 -64.01 14.26
N ILE A 15 12.70 -64.98 13.36
CA ILE A 15 12.91 -64.73 11.92
C ILE A 15 11.62 -64.17 11.32
N ASP A 16 10.48 -64.80 11.59
CA ASP A 16 9.18 -64.36 11.08
C ASP A 16 8.84 -62.93 11.59
N GLU A 17 9.07 -62.65 12.88
CA GLU A 17 8.91 -61.31 13.47
C GLU A 17 9.82 -60.26 12.80
N LEU A 18 11.08 -60.63 12.54
CA LEU A 18 12.06 -59.75 11.90
C LEU A 18 11.74 -59.53 10.42
N GLU A 19 11.21 -60.53 9.72
CA GLU A 19 10.77 -60.43 8.33
C GLU A 19 9.55 -59.51 8.21
N GLU A 20 8.53 -59.66 9.07
CA GLU A 20 7.40 -58.73 9.14
C GLU A 20 7.86 -57.31 9.45
N LYS A 21 8.80 -57.15 10.40
CA LYS A 21 9.34 -55.84 10.75
C LYS A 21 10.13 -55.22 9.59
N ASN A 22 10.85 -56.03 8.83
CA ASN A 22 11.58 -55.58 7.64
C ASN A 22 10.61 -55.09 6.57
N GLU A 23 9.54 -55.85 6.32
CA GLU A 23 8.50 -55.49 5.36
C GLU A 23 7.80 -54.17 5.75
N ARG A 24 7.41 -54.03 7.03
CA ARG A 24 6.83 -52.76 7.55
C ARG A 24 7.79 -51.57 7.41
N LEU A 25 9.10 -51.77 7.59
CA LEU A 25 10.11 -50.72 7.44
C LEU A 25 10.32 -50.35 5.97
N ARG A 26 10.34 -51.34 5.06
CA ARG A 26 10.42 -51.11 3.60
C ARG A 26 9.23 -50.32 3.10
N ASN A 27 8.01 -50.74 3.43
CA ASN A 27 6.80 -50.04 3.02
C ASN A 27 6.78 -48.59 3.52
N ARG A 28 7.27 -48.34 4.75
CA ARG A 28 7.39 -46.99 5.29
C ARG A 28 8.43 -46.15 4.55
N TYR A 29 9.56 -46.74 4.19
CA TYR A 29 10.61 -46.08 3.43
C TYR A 29 10.14 -45.73 2.02
N GLU A 30 9.45 -46.66 1.34
CA GLU A 30 8.86 -46.43 0.02
C GLU A 30 7.84 -45.29 0.04
N ALA A 31 6.91 -45.31 1.00
CA ALA A 31 5.91 -44.24 1.16
C ALA A 31 6.50 -42.87 1.55
N GLU A 32 7.70 -42.85 2.13
CA GLU A 32 8.42 -41.61 2.45
C GLU A 32 9.23 -41.11 1.25
N SER A 33 9.86 -42.03 0.52
CA SER A 33 10.54 -41.75 -0.74
C SER A 33 9.57 -41.20 -1.80
N GLU A 34 8.37 -41.76 -1.89
CA GLU A 34 7.32 -41.30 -2.80
C GLU A 34 6.87 -39.87 -2.44
N ARG A 35 6.60 -39.60 -1.15
CA ARG A 35 6.28 -38.25 -0.66
C ARG A 35 7.38 -37.22 -0.94
N ARG A 36 8.66 -37.61 -0.82
CA ARG A 36 9.79 -36.72 -1.17
C ARG A 36 9.82 -36.43 -2.67
N SER A 37 9.57 -37.45 -3.50
CA SER A 37 9.51 -37.28 -4.95
C SER A 37 8.39 -36.32 -5.33
N GLU A 38 7.18 -36.50 -4.79
CA GLU A 38 6.04 -35.62 -5.04
C GLU A 38 6.31 -34.18 -4.61
N ALA A 39 6.90 -33.98 -3.43
CA ALA A 39 7.27 -32.64 -2.95
C ALA A 39 8.34 -31.98 -3.82
N ALA A 40 9.31 -32.75 -4.34
CA ALA A 40 10.32 -32.25 -5.26
C ALA A 40 9.69 -31.84 -6.60
N THR A 41 8.77 -32.64 -7.16
CA THR A 41 8.03 -32.30 -8.37
C THR A 41 7.19 -31.04 -8.18
N ALA A 42 6.41 -30.96 -7.09
CA ALA A 42 5.59 -29.79 -6.80
C ALA A 42 6.42 -28.51 -6.65
N ARG A 43 7.63 -28.62 -6.09
CA ARG A 43 8.58 -27.50 -6.02
C ARG A 43 9.08 -27.09 -7.40
N GLN A 44 9.45 -28.05 -8.25
CA GLN A 44 9.89 -27.76 -9.62
C GLN A 44 8.80 -27.09 -10.45
N ASP A 45 7.55 -27.56 -10.34
CA ASP A 45 6.41 -26.96 -11.03
C ASP A 45 6.16 -25.51 -10.57
N ALA A 46 6.35 -25.24 -9.28
CA ALA A 46 6.25 -23.89 -8.73
C ALA A 46 7.39 -22.98 -9.22
N GLU A 47 8.63 -23.46 -9.22
CA GLU A 47 9.79 -22.74 -9.76
C GLU A 47 9.61 -22.45 -11.26
N GLU A 48 9.10 -23.40 -12.05
CA GLU A 48 8.83 -23.18 -13.48
C GLU A 48 7.74 -22.12 -13.69
N ARG A 49 6.70 -22.11 -12.85
CA ARG A 49 5.66 -21.09 -12.92
C ARG A 49 6.19 -19.70 -12.57
N VAL A 50 7.07 -19.59 -11.57
CA VAL A 50 7.74 -18.32 -11.23
C VAL A 50 8.54 -17.81 -12.41
N ASN A 51 9.40 -18.64 -13.01
CA ASN A 51 10.20 -18.24 -14.17
C ASN A 51 9.32 -17.78 -15.34
N ARG A 52 8.22 -18.50 -15.64
CA ARG A 52 7.28 -18.08 -16.69
C ARG A 52 6.60 -16.74 -16.39
N LEU A 53 6.31 -16.46 -15.12
CA LEU A 53 5.73 -15.18 -14.71
C LEU A 53 6.76 -14.06 -14.78
N GLU A 54 8.00 -14.29 -14.36
CA GLU A 54 9.11 -13.35 -14.48
C GLU A 54 9.39 -13.01 -15.96
N ASP A 55 9.45 -14.01 -16.83
CA ASP A 55 9.60 -13.82 -18.27
C ASP A 55 8.44 -12.98 -18.85
N ARG A 56 7.22 -13.20 -18.36
CA ARG A 56 6.05 -12.43 -18.80
C ARG A 56 6.09 -11.00 -18.28
N ILE A 57 6.55 -10.77 -17.05
CA ILE A 57 6.76 -9.43 -16.49
C ILE A 57 7.80 -8.70 -17.33
N ALA A 58 8.96 -9.30 -17.59
CA ALA A 58 10.00 -8.69 -18.42
C ALA A 58 9.50 -8.37 -19.84
N GLN A 59 8.68 -9.25 -20.43
CA GLN A 59 8.03 -8.98 -21.71
C GLN A 59 7.07 -7.80 -21.62
N LEU A 60 6.21 -7.74 -20.60
CA LEU A 60 5.25 -6.65 -20.42
C LEU A 60 5.94 -5.32 -20.11
N GLU A 61 7.02 -5.32 -19.34
CA GLU A 61 7.87 -4.15 -19.09
C GLU A 61 8.48 -3.67 -20.41
N GLY A 62 8.98 -4.57 -21.26
CA GLY A 62 9.49 -4.21 -22.59
C GLY A 62 8.40 -3.71 -23.54
N GLU A 63 7.20 -4.29 -23.51
CA GLU A 63 6.04 -3.81 -24.28
C GLU A 63 5.59 -2.42 -23.79
N LEU A 64 5.64 -2.16 -22.48
CA LEU A 64 5.35 -0.86 -21.88
C LEU A 64 6.39 0.20 -22.27
N GLU A 65 7.68 -0.10 -22.12
CA GLU A 65 8.77 0.79 -22.56
C GLU A 65 8.68 1.10 -24.06
N GLN A 66 8.26 0.13 -24.87
CA GLN A 66 8.06 0.32 -26.30
C GLN A 66 6.81 1.15 -26.62
N LEU A 67 5.71 0.96 -25.90
CA LEU A 67 4.52 1.82 -26.01
C LEU A 67 4.82 3.26 -25.59
N GLU A 68 5.58 3.45 -24.50
CA GLU A 68 6.08 4.76 -24.05
C GLU A 68 7.05 5.39 -25.07
N GLY A 69 7.75 4.59 -25.88
CA GLY A 69 8.70 5.06 -26.90
C GLY A 69 8.12 5.29 -28.29
N ASP A 70 7.06 4.56 -28.68
CA ASP A 70 6.44 4.62 -30.00
C ASP A 70 5.26 5.62 -30.07
N GLU A 71 4.75 6.10 -28.93
CA GLU A 71 3.97 7.33 -28.87
C GLU A 71 4.92 8.53 -28.87
N ALA A 72 5.01 9.24 -30.00
CA ALA A 72 5.33 10.66 -30.00
C ALA A 72 4.17 11.49 -29.37
N GLY A 73 3.69 11.03 -28.22
CA GLY A 73 2.69 11.65 -27.36
C GLY A 73 3.36 12.69 -26.47
N LEU A 74 2.55 13.60 -25.95
CA LEU A 74 3.00 14.55 -24.96
C LEU A 74 3.39 13.75 -23.71
N SER A 75 4.58 14.00 -23.17
CA SER A 75 5.01 13.40 -21.90
C SER A 75 5.36 14.51 -20.92
N VAL A 76 5.11 14.25 -19.64
CA VAL A 76 5.58 15.13 -18.57
C VAL A 76 7.09 15.19 -18.60
N ARG A 77 7.67 16.39 -18.49
CA ARG A 77 9.12 16.58 -18.42
C ARG A 77 9.78 15.77 -17.31
N ARG A 78 9.09 15.58 -16.19
CA ARG A 78 9.58 14.80 -15.04
C ARG A 78 8.42 14.25 -14.23
N ARG A 79 8.51 12.96 -13.89
CA ARG A 79 7.71 12.32 -12.84
C ARG A 79 8.63 11.85 -11.71
N GLU A 80 8.29 12.14 -10.47
CA GLU A 80 9.10 11.77 -9.30
C GLU A 80 8.21 11.51 -8.09
N ARG A 81 8.57 10.52 -7.26
CA ARG A 81 7.99 10.36 -5.91
C ARG A 81 8.87 11.08 -4.90
N LEU A 82 8.34 12.15 -4.31
CA LEU A 82 9.07 13.02 -3.38
C LEU A 82 8.75 12.64 -1.94
N ARG A 83 9.76 12.68 -1.07
CA ARG A 83 9.60 12.45 0.38
C ARG A 83 10.67 13.16 1.20
N GLY A 84 10.42 13.34 2.49
CA GLY A 84 11.36 13.95 3.44
C GLY A 84 11.89 15.30 2.95
N SER A 85 13.19 15.54 3.14
CA SER A 85 13.84 16.82 2.79
C SER A 85 13.72 17.20 1.30
N ARG A 86 13.53 16.21 0.41
CA ARG A 86 13.35 16.48 -1.03
C ARG A 86 11.96 17.03 -1.32
N LEU A 87 10.92 16.50 -0.68
CA LEU A 87 9.56 17.02 -0.76
C LEU A 87 9.49 18.42 -0.14
N GLU A 88 10.04 18.57 1.06
CA GLU A 88 10.14 19.86 1.75
C GLU A 88 10.78 20.93 0.87
N ALA A 89 11.93 20.64 0.25
CA ALA A 89 12.61 21.59 -0.64
C ALA A 89 11.79 21.96 -1.90
N VAL A 90 10.90 21.10 -2.38
CA VAL A 90 10.02 21.42 -3.53
C VAL A 90 8.86 22.28 -3.08
N VAL A 91 8.18 21.90 -1.99
CA VAL A 91 7.10 22.65 -1.35
C VAL A 91 7.57 24.06 -0.99
N ASP A 92 8.78 24.19 -0.41
CA ASP A 92 9.38 25.48 -0.05
C ASP A 92 9.65 26.37 -1.26
N ARG A 93 10.10 25.79 -2.38
CA ARG A 93 10.34 26.55 -3.61
C ARG A 93 9.03 27.08 -4.19
N LEU A 94 8.01 26.23 -4.28
CA LEU A 94 6.68 26.64 -4.74
C LEU A 94 6.12 27.74 -3.84
N ALA A 95 6.17 27.55 -2.51
CA ALA A 95 5.69 28.55 -1.55
C ALA A 95 6.48 29.88 -1.59
N SER A 96 7.73 29.85 -2.06
CA SER A 96 8.58 31.05 -2.21
C SER A 96 8.35 31.83 -3.51
N PHE A 97 7.61 31.27 -4.46
CA PHE A 97 7.38 31.90 -5.76
C PHE A 97 6.38 33.05 -5.65
N HIS A 98 6.72 34.18 -6.25
CA HIS A 98 5.90 35.39 -6.25
C HIS A 98 5.89 36.02 -7.64
N THR A 99 4.73 36.52 -8.05
CA THR A 99 4.49 37.14 -9.36
C THR A 99 3.85 38.52 -9.20
N GLY A 100 3.47 39.14 -10.32
CA GLY A 100 2.45 40.19 -10.28
C GLY A 100 1.08 39.64 -9.86
N PRO A 101 0.09 40.51 -9.61
CA PRO A 101 -1.28 40.07 -9.34
C PRO A 101 -1.77 39.13 -10.44
N GLU A 102 -2.46 38.06 -10.06
CA GLU A 102 -3.02 37.05 -10.96
C GLU A 102 -1.99 36.34 -11.85
N GLY A 103 -0.73 36.26 -11.41
CA GLY A 103 0.35 35.60 -12.15
C GLY A 103 0.61 34.15 -11.74
N ALA A 104 0.05 33.69 -10.62
CA ALA A 104 0.22 32.32 -10.12
C ALA A 104 -1.15 31.64 -9.92
N LEU A 105 -1.43 30.62 -10.72
CA LEU A 105 -2.59 29.75 -10.57
C LEU A 105 -2.28 28.63 -9.59
N THR A 106 -3.14 28.46 -8.59
CA THR A 106 -3.24 27.20 -7.85
C THR A 106 -4.61 26.58 -8.11
N ALA A 107 -4.62 25.31 -8.49
CA ALA A 107 -5.84 24.53 -8.69
C ALA A 107 -5.74 23.21 -7.94
N VAL A 108 -6.70 22.96 -7.06
CA VAL A 108 -6.88 21.67 -6.40
C VAL A 108 -7.89 20.85 -7.20
N LEU A 109 -7.44 19.74 -7.77
CA LEU A 109 -8.19 18.84 -8.65
C LEU A 109 -8.49 17.51 -7.96
N ARG A 110 -9.73 17.06 -8.06
CA ARG A 110 -10.22 15.73 -7.63
C ARG A 110 -9.91 14.68 -8.69
N GLU A 111 -10.08 13.40 -8.33
CA GLU A 111 -9.78 12.25 -9.19
C GLU A 111 -10.55 12.26 -10.52
N ASP A 112 -11.75 12.84 -10.55
CA ASP A 112 -12.61 12.95 -11.73
C ASP A 112 -12.51 14.29 -12.48
N GLU A 113 -11.59 15.17 -12.05
CA GLU A 113 -11.41 16.51 -12.60
C GLU A 113 -10.10 16.63 -13.38
N GLY A 114 -10.05 17.61 -14.28
CA GLY A 114 -8.87 17.82 -15.09
C GLY A 114 -8.91 19.08 -15.95
N SER A 115 -8.35 18.97 -17.15
CA SER A 115 -8.19 20.08 -18.09
C SER A 115 -9.53 20.66 -18.57
N GLU A 116 -10.49 19.80 -18.88
CA GLU A 116 -11.85 20.20 -19.28
C GLU A 116 -12.58 20.91 -18.13
N THR A 117 -12.51 20.38 -16.90
CA THR A 117 -13.12 21.01 -15.72
C THR A 117 -12.58 22.42 -15.51
N LEU A 118 -11.25 22.60 -15.60
CA LEU A 118 -10.62 23.90 -15.45
C LEU A 118 -11.07 24.90 -16.52
N ALA A 119 -11.18 24.44 -17.78
CA ALA A 119 -11.63 25.29 -18.87
C ALA A 119 -13.12 25.65 -18.79
N GLU A 120 -14.00 24.67 -18.54
CA GLU A 120 -15.45 24.85 -18.62
C GLU A 120 -16.07 25.44 -17.36
N GLU A 121 -15.61 25.02 -16.17
CA GLU A 121 -16.21 25.44 -14.90
C GLU A 121 -15.51 26.68 -14.31
N PHE A 122 -14.19 26.78 -14.49
CA PHE A 122 -13.36 27.82 -13.87
C PHE A 122 -12.83 28.86 -14.86
N ASP A 123 -13.13 28.73 -16.16
CA ASP A 123 -12.68 29.63 -17.23
C ASP A 123 -11.15 29.82 -17.24
N VAL A 124 -10.41 28.73 -16.95
CA VAL A 124 -8.94 28.73 -16.91
C VAL A 124 -8.38 28.34 -18.27
N ASP A 125 -7.63 29.25 -18.89
CA ASP A 125 -6.86 28.98 -20.11
C ASP A 125 -5.56 28.23 -19.79
N LEU A 126 -5.55 26.92 -20.05
CA LEU A 126 -4.37 26.06 -19.95
C LEU A 126 -3.50 26.08 -21.22
N GLU A 127 -4.00 26.54 -22.36
CA GLU A 127 -3.22 26.57 -23.60
C GLU A 127 -2.05 27.55 -23.51
N THR A 128 -2.25 28.69 -22.84
CA THR A 128 -1.17 29.67 -22.64
C THR A 128 0.03 29.10 -21.86
N PRO A 129 -0.14 28.52 -20.65
CA PRO A 129 0.98 27.98 -19.87
C PRO A 129 1.46 26.58 -20.29
N LEU A 130 0.56 25.71 -20.80
CA LEU A 130 0.89 24.30 -21.07
C LEU A 130 0.88 23.94 -22.57
N GLY A 131 0.19 24.72 -23.40
CA GLY A 131 -0.09 24.39 -24.80
C GLY A 131 -0.73 23.00 -24.90
N ASP A 132 -0.21 22.20 -25.83
CA ASP A 132 -0.68 20.83 -26.06
C ASP A 132 -0.62 19.96 -24.77
N ARG A 133 0.25 20.27 -23.79
CA ARG A 133 0.40 19.49 -22.54
C ARG A 133 -0.76 19.64 -21.57
N ALA A 134 -1.76 20.48 -21.85
CA ALA A 134 -2.94 20.62 -21.00
C ALA A 134 -3.62 19.27 -20.72
N ALA A 135 -3.65 18.37 -21.71
CA ALA A 135 -4.21 17.02 -21.58
C ALA A 135 -3.47 16.13 -20.54
N LEU A 136 -2.22 16.46 -20.17
CA LEU A 136 -1.49 15.72 -19.15
C LEU A 136 -1.95 16.06 -17.72
N VAL A 137 -2.74 17.12 -17.55
CA VAL A 137 -3.34 17.47 -16.25
C VAL A 137 -4.34 16.39 -15.82
N ASP A 138 -5.05 15.79 -16.78
CA ASP A 138 -6.02 14.73 -16.51
C ASP A 138 -5.36 13.49 -15.89
N GLU A 139 -4.12 13.18 -16.28
CA GLU A 139 -3.32 12.10 -15.68
C GLU A 139 -2.73 12.45 -14.32
N ALA A 140 -2.76 13.74 -13.94
CA ALA A 140 -2.15 14.23 -12.73
C ALA A 140 -3.07 14.18 -11.51
N ALA A 141 -4.38 14.21 -11.74
CA ALA A 141 -5.41 14.16 -10.72
C ALA A 141 -5.39 12.84 -9.91
N PRO A 142 -5.73 12.87 -8.60
CA PRO A 142 -5.97 14.07 -7.78
C PRO A 142 -4.67 14.84 -7.49
N CYS A 143 -4.68 16.17 -7.58
CA CYS A 143 -3.47 16.96 -7.35
C CYS A 143 -3.70 18.43 -7.00
N VAL A 144 -2.65 19.07 -6.50
CA VAL A 144 -2.47 20.52 -6.48
C VAL A 144 -1.62 20.91 -7.69
N LEU A 145 -2.26 21.53 -8.67
CA LEU A 145 -1.64 22.10 -9.87
C LEU A 145 -1.19 23.54 -9.58
N CYS A 146 0.07 23.84 -9.90
CA CYS A 146 0.72 25.14 -9.76
C CYS A 146 1.23 25.57 -11.14
N LEU A 147 0.64 26.63 -11.71
CA LEU A 147 1.06 27.22 -12.99
C LEU A 147 1.38 28.71 -12.82
N ASP A 148 2.40 29.22 -13.49
CA ASP A 148 2.61 30.67 -13.63
C ASP A 148 2.26 31.19 -15.03
N ASP A 149 1.94 32.47 -15.10
CA ASP A 149 1.62 33.19 -16.33
C ASP A 149 2.79 33.27 -17.32
N ALA A 150 4.03 33.16 -16.85
CA ALA A 150 5.24 33.18 -17.67
C ALA A 150 5.72 31.78 -18.10
N GLY A 151 5.06 30.69 -17.66
CA GLY A 151 5.42 29.31 -18.00
C GLY A 151 6.76 28.83 -17.42
N LEU A 152 7.25 29.48 -16.36
CA LEU A 152 8.44 29.06 -15.61
C LEU A 152 8.17 27.84 -14.70
N ILE A 153 6.94 27.73 -14.21
CA ILE A 153 6.44 26.72 -13.30
C ILE A 153 5.19 26.12 -13.91
N ALA A 154 5.29 24.83 -14.21
CA ALA A 154 4.17 23.98 -14.55
C ALA A 154 4.33 22.66 -13.80
N ALA A 155 3.68 22.55 -12.64
CA ALA A 155 3.87 21.43 -11.74
C ALA A 155 2.56 20.97 -11.11
N ALA A 156 2.42 19.65 -10.93
CA ALA A 156 1.35 19.04 -10.16
C ALA A 156 1.95 18.20 -9.03
N LEU A 157 1.36 18.30 -7.84
CA LEU A 157 1.69 17.48 -6.69
C LEU A 157 0.46 16.77 -6.16
N GLU A 158 0.53 15.47 -5.95
CA GLU A 158 -0.49 14.70 -5.22
C GLU A 158 -0.15 14.73 -3.72
N PRO A 159 -0.89 15.50 -2.90
CA PRO A 159 -0.65 15.56 -1.46
C PRO A 159 -1.10 14.29 -0.75
N PRO A 160 -0.29 13.74 0.18
CA PRO A 160 -0.67 12.58 0.98
C PRO A 160 -1.79 12.84 2.01
N ALA A 161 -2.04 14.11 2.36
CA ALA A 161 -2.89 14.50 3.48
C ALA A 161 -3.80 15.69 3.15
N MET A 162 -4.31 15.79 1.92
CA MET A 162 -5.26 16.85 1.58
C MET A 162 -6.61 16.58 2.26
N PRO A 163 -7.18 17.57 2.98
CA PRO A 163 -8.44 17.38 3.66
C PRO A 163 -9.61 17.56 2.68
N ASP A 164 -10.69 16.79 2.86
CA ASP A 164 -11.89 16.85 2.00
C ASP A 164 -12.47 18.27 1.90
N ARG A 165 -12.41 19.05 2.99
CA ARG A 165 -12.84 20.47 3.00
C ARG A 165 -12.15 21.33 1.94
N ALA A 166 -10.88 21.03 1.60
CA ALA A 166 -10.14 21.77 0.58
C ALA A 166 -10.66 21.47 -0.83
N LEU A 167 -11.27 20.30 -1.02
CA LEU A 167 -11.94 19.92 -2.26
C LEU A 167 -13.28 20.65 -2.40
N GLU A 168 -13.97 20.95 -1.31
CA GLU A 168 -15.30 21.61 -1.30
C GLU A 168 -15.25 23.14 -1.34
N ASP A 169 -14.07 23.76 -1.21
CA ASP A 169 -13.92 25.21 -1.17
C ASP A 169 -14.06 25.83 -2.58
N ASP A 170 -14.95 26.82 -2.73
CA ASP A 170 -15.11 27.57 -3.98
C ASP A 170 -13.81 28.29 -4.42
N SER A 171 -12.86 28.48 -3.51
CA SER A 171 -11.54 29.07 -3.77
C SER A 171 -10.43 28.07 -4.10
N ARG A 172 -10.78 26.80 -4.36
CA ARG A 172 -9.85 25.73 -4.73
C ARG A 172 -9.10 25.97 -6.05
N VAL A 173 -9.64 26.82 -6.93
CA VAL A 173 -8.99 27.30 -8.15
C VAL A 173 -8.90 28.81 -8.08
N ALA A 174 -7.68 29.35 -8.04
CA ALA A 174 -7.48 30.79 -7.95
C ALA A 174 -6.15 31.24 -8.56
N TRP A 175 -6.21 32.39 -9.24
CA TRP A 175 -5.04 33.18 -9.59
C TRP A 175 -4.73 34.18 -8.47
N ASP A 176 -3.47 34.26 -8.07
CA ASP A 176 -2.99 35.20 -7.05
C ASP A 176 -1.55 35.65 -7.39
N ASP A 177 -0.91 36.39 -6.49
CA ASP A 177 0.51 36.77 -6.60
C ASP A 177 1.49 35.69 -6.14
N ARG A 178 0.97 34.52 -5.70
CA ARG A 178 1.72 33.37 -5.19
C ARG A 178 0.86 32.11 -5.21
N PHE A 179 1.48 30.93 -5.10
CA PHE A 179 0.72 29.69 -4.95
C PHE A 179 0.05 29.57 -3.57
N ARG A 180 -1.16 29.00 -3.53
CA ARG A 180 -2.01 28.88 -2.35
C ARG A 180 -2.27 27.42 -1.98
N PHE A 181 -1.47 26.90 -1.06
CA PHE A 181 -1.64 25.58 -0.47
C PHE A 181 -1.14 25.57 0.97
N GLU A 182 -1.60 24.61 1.77
CA GLU A 182 -1.14 24.45 3.15
C GLU A 182 -0.01 23.40 3.19
N ARG A 183 1.09 23.71 3.90
CA ARG A 183 2.25 22.81 4.01
C ARG A 183 1.89 21.45 4.62
N GLU A 184 0.92 21.43 5.52
CA GLU A 184 0.46 20.23 6.22
C GLU A 184 -0.17 19.19 5.31
N TRP A 185 -0.58 19.55 4.08
CA TRP A 185 -1.06 18.59 3.09
C TRP A 185 0.08 17.70 2.57
N PHE A 186 1.33 18.19 2.64
CA PHE A 186 2.51 17.52 2.08
C PHE A 186 3.50 17.05 3.12
N LEU A 187 3.59 17.75 4.26
CA LEU A 187 4.66 17.58 5.22
C LEU A 187 4.11 17.21 6.61
N PRO A 188 4.80 16.30 7.33
CA PRO A 188 4.44 15.88 8.69
C PRO A 188 4.71 17.02 9.69
N THR A 189 3.79 17.97 9.79
CA THR A 189 3.95 19.19 10.61
C THR A 189 2.93 19.25 11.72
N GLY A 190 3.30 19.88 12.84
CA GLY A 190 2.47 19.94 14.04
C GLY A 190 2.27 18.57 14.69
N ARG A 191 1.26 18.48 15.55
CA ARG A 191 0.90 17.24 16.25
C ARG A 191 -0.15 16.46 15.45
N TYR A 192 0.04 15.14 15.36
CA TYR A 192 -0.89 14.23 14.68
C TYR A 192 -0.68 12.77 15.11
N ALA A 193 -1.67 11.92 14.84
CA ALA A 193 -1.61 10.49 15.00
C ALA A 193 -1.60 9.79 13.63
N LEU A 194 -0.79 8.75 13.48
CA LEU A 194 -0.82 7.86 12.32
C LEU A 194 -1.03 6.43 12.78
N ALA A 195 -2.08 5.79 12.26
CA ALA A 195 -2.37 4.38 12.52
C ALA A 195 -2.11 3.54 11.27
N LEU A 196 -1.27 2.53 11.39
CA LEU A 196 -1.15 1.42 10.45
C LEU A 196 -2.14 0.31 10.83
N VAL A 197 -3.02 -0.04 9.90
CA VAL A 197 -4.07 -1.03 10.09
C VAL A 197 -4.04 -2.07 8.97
N ARG A 198 -3.83 -3.31 9.35
CA ARG A 198 -3.93 -4.50 8.48
C ARG A 198 -4.90 -5.49 9.11
N THR A 199 -5.24 -6.54 8.38
CA THR A 199 -6.09 -7.61 8.90
C THR A 199 -5.53 -8.29 10.16
N ASP A 200 -4.22 -8.27 10.37
CA ASP A 200 -3.50 -8.99 11.43
C ASP A 200 -2.57 -8.11 12.27
N LEU A 201 -2.44 -6.82 11.94
CA LEU A 201 -1.45 -5.92 12.52
C LEU A 201 -2.03 -4.53 12.72
N PHE A 202 -1.81 -4.00 13.92
CA PHE A 202 -2.12 -2.63 14.26
C PHE A 202 -0.91 -1.94 14.87
N ALA A 203 -0.65 -0.72 14.45
CA ALA A 203 0.31 0.15 15.10
C ALA A 203 -0.13 1.60 15.03
N LEU A 204 -0.10 2.31 16.15
CA LEU A 204 -0.44 3.71 16.30
C LEU A 204 0.80 4.45 16.81
N GLY A 205 1.14 5.55 16.15
CA GLY A 205 2.14 6.48 16.65
C GLY A 205 1.55 7.88 16.74
N THR A 206 1.90 8.59 17.82
CA THR A 206 1.70 10.04 17.92
C THR A 206 2.99 10.73 17.52
N TYR A 207 2.88 11.76 16.70
CA TYR A 207 3.99 12.48 16.11
C TYR A 207 3.88 13.98 16.40
N GLU A 208 5.02 14.63 16.57
CA GLU A 208 5.18 16.08 16.63
C GLU A 208 6.27 16.48 15.62
N ASP A 209 5.92 17.28 14.63
CA ASP A 209 6.83 17.75 13.56
C ASP A 209 7.63 16.61 12.88
N GLY A 210 6.99 15.46 12.73
CA GLY A 210 7.54 14.26 12.09
C GLY A 210 8.28 13.31 13.04
N ASP A 211 8.55 13.73 14.27
CA ASP A 211 9.19 12.87 15.29
C ASP A 211 8.13 12.10 16.09
N ARG A 212 8.31 10.79 16.25
CA ARG A 212 7.39 9.93 17.01
C ARG A 212 7.59 10.11 18.52
N VAL A 213 6.56 10.55 19.23
CA VAL A 213 6.58 10.83 20.67
C VAL A 213 5.84 9.77 21.51
N ASP A 214 4.85 9.07 20.95
CA ASP A 214 4.20 7.91 21.59
C ASP A 214 4.00 6.77 20.58
N TYR A 215 3.85 5.54 21.11
CA TYR A 215 3.68 4.33 20.32
C TYR A 215 2.83 3.27 21.02
N ARG A 216 1.93 2.64 20.26
CA ARG A 216 1.22 1.42 20.64
C ARG A 216 1.13 0.50 19.43
N GLY A 217 1.44 -0.78 19.57
CA GLY A 217 1.23 -1.74 18.48
C GLY A 217 0.99 -3.15 18.98
N PHE A 218 0.28 -3.94 18.19
CA PHE A 218 0.01 -5.34 18.46
C PHE A 218 -0.29 -6.10 17.17
N GLU A 219 -0.07 -7.41 17.22
CA GLU A 219 -0.44 -8.37 16.17
C GLU A 219 -1.66 -9.17 16.64
N SER A 220 -2.34 -9.81 15.70
CA SER A 220 -3.45 -10.73 15.96
C SER A 220 -3.32 -11.98 15.10
N ASP A 221 -3.68 -13.14 15.66
CA ASP A 221 -3.56 -14.44 15.00
C ASP A 221 -4.65 -14.68 13.93
N VAL A 222 -4.84 -13.72 13.04
CA VAL A 222 -5.77 -13.85 11.91
C VAL A 222 -5.15 -14.79 10.89
N LYS A 223 -5.85 -15.88 10.57
CA LYS A 223 -5.28 -16.87 9.64
C LYS A 223 -5.19 -16.31 8.23
N GLY A 224 -4.06 -16.52 7.56
CA GLY A 224 -3.86 -16.10 6.17
C GLY A 224 -4.79 -16.79 5.17
N ASN A 225 -4.97 -16.18 3.99
CA ASN A 225 -5.76 -16.79 2.91
C ASN A 225 -5.07 -18.07 2.40
N HIS A 226 -5.77 -19.20 2.48
CA HIS A 226 -5.33 -20.45 1.87
C HIS A 226 -6.36 -20.95 0.87
N SER A 227 -6.00 -20.93 -0.41
CA SER A 227 -6.83 -21.38 -1.55
C SER A 227 -6.93 -22.91 -1.67
N LYS A 228 -7.01 -23.63 -0.54
CA LYS A 228 -7.24 -25.09 -0.58
C LYS A 228 -8.74 -25.32 -0.66
N GLY A 229 -9.27 -25.30 -1.89
CA GLY A 229 -10.68 -25.49 -2.18
C GLY A 229 -11.23 -26.78 -1.58
N GLY A 230 -12.32 -26.68 -0.84
CA GLY A 230 -12.98 -27.83 -0.21
C GLY A 230 -14.12 -27.43 0.72
N PHE A 231 -14.92 -28.42 1.16
CA PHE A 231 -16.09 -28.23 2.03
C PHE A 231 -15.78 -27.55 3.39
N SER A 232 -14.52 -27.39 3.77
CA SER A 232 -14.06 -26.64 4.95
C SER A 232 -13.76 -25.16 4.68
N GLN A 233 -13.86 -24.68 3.44
CA GLN A 233 -13.51 -23.31 3.05
C GLN A 233 -14.46 -22.28 3.67
N ALA A 234 -15.77 -22.46 3.52
CA ALA A 234 -16.76 -21.53 4.08
C ALA A 234 -16.74 -21.42 5.61
N ARG A 235 -16.28 -22.46 6.32
CA ARG A 235 -16.08 -22.39 7.78
C ARG A 235 -14.79 -21.66 8.13
N PHE A 236 -13.75 -21.83 7.32
CA PHE A 236 -12.47 -21.14 7.51
C PHE A 236 -12.61 -19.64 7.25
N GLU A 237 -13.30 -19.26 6.18
CA GLU A 237 -13.60 -17.86 5.84
C GLU A 237 -14.38 -17.20 6.99
N ARG A 238 -15.47 -17.81 7.48
CA ARG A 238 -16.20 -17.26 8.65
C ARG A 238 -15.34 -17.07 9.89
N ILE A 239 -14.54 -18.08 10.27
CA ILE A 239 -13.66 -17.96 11.44
C ILE A 239 -12.65 -16.83 11.22
N ARG A 240 -12.15 -16.67 10.00
CA ARG A 240 -11.20 -15.61 9.66
C ARG A 240 -11.88 -14.24 9.72
N ASP A 241 -13.09 -14.11 9.20
CA ASP A 241 -13.87 -12.87 9.24
C ASP A 241 -14.15 -12.47 10.70
N ASP A 242 -14.61 -13.41 11.54
CA ASP A 242 -14.79 -13.20 12.98
C ASP A 242 -13.47 -12.72 13.65
N GLN A 243 -12.33 -13.30 13.26
CA GLN A 243 -11.01 -12.89 13.77
C GLN A 243 -10.60 -11.48 13.31
N ILE A 244 -10.99 -11.06 12.10
CA ILE A 244 -10.74 -9.71 11.59
C ILE A 244 -11.61 -8.72 12.34
N ASP A 245 -12.88 -9.05 12.58
CA ASP A 245 -13.80 -8.20 13.33
C ASP A 245 -13.29 -7.97 14.77
N ASP A 246 -12.87 -9.03 15.47
CA ASP A 246 -12.24 -8.94 16.79
C ASP A 246 -10.96 -8.06 16.76
N HIS A 247 -10.16 -8.18 15.70
CA HIS A 247 -8.96 -7.35 15.53
C HIS A 247 -9.34 -5.87 15.34
N LEU A 248 -10.30 -5.58 14.47
CA LEU A 248 -10.77 -4.23 14.20
C LEU A 248 -11.40 -3.60 15.44
N GLU A 249 -12.16 -4.33 16.23
CA GLU A 249 -12.71 -3.83 17.51
C GLU A 249 -11.57 -3.36 18.44
N ARG A 250 -10.51 -4.16 18.59
CA ARG A 250 -9.33 -3.77 19.37
C ARG A 250 -8.61 -2.54 18.80
N CYS A 251 -8.60 -2.38 17.47
CA CYS A 251 -8.05 -1.18 16.82
C CYS A 251 -8.88 0.07 17.16
N ARG A 252 -10.22 -0.04 17.13
CA ARG A 252 -11.14 1.05 17.50
C ARG A 252 -10.93 1.48 18.95
N GLU A 253 -10.89 0.51 19.87
CA GLU A 253 -10.59 0.78 21.28
C GLU A 253 -9.25 1.51 21.41
N ALA A 254 -8.22 1.00 20.74
CA ALA A 254 -6.89 1.59 20.81
C ALA A 254 -6.81 3.03 20.28
N LEU A 255 -7.58 3.36 19.24
CA LEU A 255 -7.72 4.72 18.72
C LEU A 255 -8.47 5.62 19.69
N SER A 256 -9.63 5.17 20.19
CA SER A 256 -10.45 5.96 21.14
C SER A 256 -9.75 6.27 22.46
N GLU A 257 -8.82 5.42 22.90
CA GLU A 257 -8.06 5.60 24.14
C GLU A 257 -6.90 6.61 24.01
N ARG A 258 -6.42 6.88 22.78
CA ARG A 258 -5.14 7.57 22.56
C ARG A 258 -5.19 8.76 21.61
N VAL A 259 -6.17 8.80 20.71
CA VAL A 259 -6.35 9.94 19.83
C VAL A 259 -7.17 10.96 20.61
N ASP A 260 -6.51 12.05 21.00
CA ASP A 260 -7.20 13.20 21.59
C ASP A 260 -8.15 13.81 20.53
N ASP A 261 -9.33 14.29 20.94
CA ASP A 261 -10.37 14.88 20.05
C ASP A 261 -9.89 16.08 19.20
N GLY A 262 -8.67 16.58 19.42
CA GLY A 262 -8.05 17.67 18.64
C GLY A 262 -6.86 17.25 17.77
N ASP A 263 -6.38 16.01 17.88
CA ASP A 263 -5.25 15.53 17.08
C ASP A 263 -5.75 15.06 15.71
N ARG A 264 -5.06 15.47 14.63
CA ARG A 264 -5.35 14.95 13.28
C ARG A 264 -5.00 13.47 13.22
N LEU A 265 -5.94 12.66 12.75
CA LEU A 265 -5.74 11.22 12.56
C LEU A 265 -5.49 10.90 11.08
N TYR A 266 -4.40 10.19 10.80
CA TYR A 266 -4.13 9.60 9.51
C TYR A 266 -4.22 8.08 9.59
N LEU A 267 -4.81 7.44 8.59
CA LEU A 267 -4.91 5.98 8.52
C LEU A 267 -4.11 5.45 7.33
N ALA A 268 -3.30 4.43 7.56
CA ALA A 268 -2.55 3.76 6.51
C ALA A 268 -2.72 2.25 6.63
N GLY A 269 -2.69 1.53 5.51
CA GLY A 269 -2.56 0.08 5.53
C GLY A 269 -3.27 -0.61 4.39
N GLN A 270 -3.97 -1.71 4.69
CA GLN A 270 -4.74 -2.42 3.67
C GLN A 270 -6.02 -1.62 3.36
N ARG A 271 -6.18 -1.17 2.11
CA ARG A 271 -7.26 -0.26 1.68
C ARG A 271 -8.64 -0.62 2.25
N GLY A 272 -9.13 -1.83 1.97
CA GLY A 272 -10.45 -2.25 2.46
C GLY A 272 -10.55 -2.36 3.99
N VAL A 273 -9.45 -2.63 4.69
CA VAL A 273 -9.42 -2.69 6.16
C VAL A 273 -9.47 -1.28 6.76
N VAL A 274 -8.75 -0.33 6.16
CA VAL A 274 -8.77 1.08 6.54
C VAL A 274 -10.16 1.67 6.34
N GLU A 275 -10.78 1.43 5.18
CA GLU A 275 -12.15 1.86 4.87
C GLU A 275 -13.15 1.28 5.88
N THR A 276 -13.12 -0.03 6.10
CA THR A 276 -14.00 -0.70 7.08
C THR A 276 -13.83 -0.12 8.49
N LEU A 277 -12.58 0.11 8.92
CA LEU A 277 -12.32 0.69 10.24
C LEU A 277 -12.86 2.12 10.35
N ALA A 278 -12.63 2.95 9.34
CA ALA A 278 -13.07 4.34 9.34
C ALA A 278 -14.61 4.43 9.40
N GLU A 279 -15.30 3.64 8.59
CA GLU A 279 -16.77 3.57 8.56
C GLU A 279 -17.34 3.08 9.90
N ASP A 280 -16.89 1.91 10.38
CA ASP A 280 -17.45 1.29 11.58
C ASP A 280 -17.17 2.09 12.86
N ALA A 281 -16.05 2.81 12.90
CA ALA A 281 -15.69 3.67 14.02
C ALA A 281 -16.17 5.11 13.85
N SER A 282 -16.85 5.44 12.74
CA SER A 282 -17.27 6.80 12.38
C SER A 282 -16.11 7.81 12.51
N LEU A 283 -14.93 7.41 12.04
CA LEU A 283 -13.74 8.25 12.04
C LEU A 283 -13.73 9.14 10.80
N GLU A 284 -13.32 10.39 10.98
CA GLU A 284 -13.06 11.34 9.91
C GLU A 284 -11.54 11.58 9.83
N PRO A 285 -10.76 10.63 9.25
CA PRO A 285 -9.33 10.80 9.16
C PRO A 285 -8.99 11.98 8.24
N ALA A 286 -7.94 12.73 8.59
CA ALA A 286 -7.41 13.84 7.79
C ALA A 286 -6.72 13.36 6.49
N GLY A 287 -6.56 12.04 6.31
CA GLY A 287 -6.01 11.43 5.11
C GLY A 287 -5.87 9.93 5.27
N THR A 288 -5.98 9.19 4.16
CA THR A 288 -5.80 7.75 4.13
C THR A 288 -4.81 7.32 3.04
N ALA A 289 -4.07 6.23 3.29
CA ALA A 289 -3.16 5.69 2.28
C ALA A 289 -3.12 4.15 2.30
N ALA A 290 -3.09 3.55 1.11
CA ALA A 290 -2.80 2.13 0.98
C ALA A 290 -1.28 1.90 1.12
N VAL A 291 -0.85 1.18 2.16
CA VAL A 291 0.58 0.84 2.37
C VAL A 291 0.74 -0.65 2.67
N ASP A 292 1.73 -1.28 2.03
CA ASP A 292 2.07 -2.69 2.29
C ASP A 292 3.24 -2.82 3.27
N ALA A 293 3.16 -2.10 4.39
CA ALA A 293 4.16 -2.19 5.46
C ALA A 293 4.00 -3.51 6.24
N THR A 294 5.06 -4.30 6.32
CA THR A 294 5.07 -5.63 6.94
C THR A 294 6.19 -5.74 7.97
N GLY A 295 6.21 -6.81 8.77
CA GLY A 295 7.17 -7.00 9.85
C GLY A 295 6.53 -6.74 11.21
N ASP A 296 7.36 -6.52 12.24
CA ASP A 296 6.84 -6.21 13.57
C ASP A 296 6.10 -4.86 13.57
N PRO A 297 5.11 -4.66 14.45
CA PRO A 297 4.27 -3.46 14.42
C PRO A 297 5.04 -2.14 14.51
N LYS A 298 6.24 -2.12 15.12
CA LYS A 298 7.00 -0.88 15.27
C LYS A 298 7.74 -0.53 13.99
N SER A 299 8.43 -1.48 13.37
CA SER A 299 9.12 -1.28 12.09
C SER A 299 8.12 -1.05 10.96
N ALA A 300 7.01 -1.80 10.95
CA ALA A 300 5.93 -1.60 9.98
C ALA A 300 5.35 -0.19 10.05
N LEU A 301 5.16 0.36 11.26
CA LEU A 301 4.70 1.74 11.41
C LEU A 301 5.70 2.79 10.87
N GLU A 302 7.01 2.55 11.05
CA GLU A 302 8.05 3.45 10.51
C GLU A 302 8.03 3.46 8.97
N ASP A 303 7.89 2.28 8.36
CA ASP A 303 7.76 2.14 6.91
C ASP A 303 6.45 2.74 6.39
N ALA A 304 5.35 2.54 7.11
CA ALA A 304 4.07 3.14 6.81
C ALA A 304 4.13 4.66 6.87
N HIS A 305 4.76 5.24 7.90
CA HIS A 305 4.95 6.69 8.03
C HIS A 305 5.76 7.25 6.86
N ARG A 306 6.88 6.60 6.52
CA ARG A 306 7.70 7.01 5.37
C ARG A 306 6.92 6.95 4.05
N SER A 307 6.08 5.93 3.89
CA SER A 307 5.31 5.71 2.67
C SER A 307 4.12 6.66 2.56
N PHE A 308 3.45 6.93 3.68
CA PHE A 308 2.35 7.88 3.80
C PHE A 308 2.82 9.28 3.37
N TRP A 309 3.94 9.78 3.92
CA TRP A 309 4.48 11.11 3.57
C TRP A 309 5.30 11.12 2.28
N THR A 310 4.77 10.47 1.23
CA THR A 310 5.31 10.50 -0.13
C THR A 310 4.28 11.15 -1.05
N ALA A 311 4.71 12.15 -1.82
CA ALA A 311 3.87 12.84 -2.80
C ALA A 311 4.29 12.45 -4.23
N GLU A 312 3.33 12.24 -5.12
CA GLU A 312 3.62 12.16 -6.56
C GLU A 312 3.82 13.57 -7.13
N PHE A 313 4.90 13.77 -7.87
CA PHE A 313 5.23 15.04 -8.51
C PHE A 313 5.32 14.86 -10.01
N ARG A 314 4.69 15.76 -10.75
CA ARG A 314 4.78 15.88 -12.21
C ARG A 314 5.19 17.30 -12.56
N ALA A 315 6.17 17.45 -13.44
CA ALA A 315 6.50 18.72 -14.10
C ALA A 315 6.17 18.60 -15.59
N PHE A 316 5.45 19.57 -16.13
CA PHE A 316 4.98 19.57 -17.52
C PHE A 316 5.98 20.26 -18.46
#